data_AF-A0A0Q0TMF5-F1
#
_entry.id   AF-A0A0Q0TMF5-F1
#
_cell.length_a   1.000
_cell.length_b   1.000
_cell.length_c   1.000
_cell.angle_alpha   90.00
_cell.angle_beta   90.00
_cell.angle_gamma   90.00
#
_symmetry.space_group_name_H-M   'P 1'
#
loop_
_entity.id
_entity.type
_entity.pdbx_description
1 polymer ?
#
loop_
_entity_poly.entity_id
_entity_poly.type
_entity_poly.pdbx_seq_one_letter_code
_entity_poly.pdbx_strand_id
1 'polypeptide(L)'
;MTKEELSALYLGRNRVVGNTYINQILDRSGDVRQRFFLQVTNMQESQINAYWAKLKFSGRLRAPESVPSDQELAIKLEANPFSIGYMAEPPDKALKVLLVIYD
;
A
#
# COMPACT_ATOMS: atom_id res chain seq x y z
N MET A 1 2.56 12.16 7.04
CA MET A 1 2.73 11.44 5.76
C MET A 1 1.95 12.19 4.70
N THR A 2 2.56 12.54 3.57
CA THR A 2 1.87 13.16 2.43
C THR A 2 1.43 12.11 1.41
N LYS A 3 0.61 12.53 0.44
CA LYS A 3 0.17 11.69 -0.68
C LYS A 3 1.34 11.27 -1.57
N GLU A 4 2.32 12.15 -1.75
CA GLU A 4 3.54 11.90 -2.52
C GLU A 4 4.43 10.87 -1.83
N GLU A 5 4.59 10.97 -0.50
CA GLU A 5 5.32 9.97 0.29
C GLU A 5 4.64 8.59 0.21
N LEU A 6 3.31 8.56 0.30
CA LEU A 6 2.53 7.34 0.18
C LEU A 6 2.64 6.73 -1.23
N SER A 7 2.59 7.56 -2.27
CA SER A 7 2.82 7.14 -3.66
C SER A 7 4.21 6.56 -3.85
N ALA A 8 5.25 7.22 -3.34
CA ALA A 8 6.61 6.73 -3.40
C ALA A 8 6.76 5.38 -2.69
N LEU A 9 6.08 5.19 -1.56
CA LEU A 9 6.07 3.92 -0.82
C LEU A 9 5.43 2.79 -1.63
N TYR A 10 4.20 3.00 -2.10
CA TYR A 10 3.43 1.99 -2.84
C TYR A 10 3.89 1.77 -4.28
N LEU A 11 4.81 2.59 -4.79
CA LEU A 11 5.53 2.36 -6.06
C LEU A 11 6.97 1.86 -5.82
N GLY A 12 7.36 1.55 -4.58
CA GLY A 12 8.68 1.00 -4.26
C GLY A 12 9.84 1.97 -4.48
N ARG A 13 9.58 3.28 -4.48
CA ARG A 13 10.56 4.37 -4.64
C ARG A 13 11.14 4.84 -3.30
N ASN A 14 10.40 4.65 -2.22
CA ASN A 14 10.84 4.92 -0.84
C ASN A 14 10.31 3.81 0.08
N ARG A 15 10.97 3.57 1.21
CA ARG A 15 10.52 2.64 2.27
C ARG A 15 10.52 3.26 3.67
N VAL A 16 10.88 4.53 3.78
CA VAL A 16 10.92 5.22 5.08
C VAL A 16 9.68 6.10 5.22
N VAL A 17 8.96 5.92 6.32
CA VAL A 17 7.85 6.78 6.74
C VAL A 17 8.27 7.47 8.04
N GLY A 18 8.47 8.79 8.00
CA GLY A 18 9.09 9.51 9.11
C GLY A 18 10.50 9.00 9.38
N ASN A 19 10.70 8.33 10.52
CA ASN A 19 11.98 7.72 10.92
C ASN A 19 11.93 6.18 10.91
N THR A 20 10.85 5.59 10.40
CA THR A 20 10.60 4.15 10.45
C THR A 20 10.78 3.52 9.08
N TYR A 21 11.61 2.49 8.99
CA TYR A 21 11.74 1.66 7.79
C TYR A 21 10.59 0.64 7.73
N ILE A 22 9.83 0.67 6.63
CA ILE A 22 8.72 -0.24 6.36
C ILE A 22 9.24 -1.47 5.61
N ASN A 23 9.31 -2.59 6.32
CA ASN A 23 9.82 -3.85 5.77
C ASN A 23 8.75 -4.65 5.02
N GLN A 24 7.47 -4.37 5.24
CA GLN A 24 6.36 -5.06 4.61
C GLN A 24 5.31 -4.07 4.11
N ILE A 25 5.02 -4.14 2.81
CA ILE A 25 3.94 -3.36 2.19
C ILE A 25 2.91 -4.39 1.76
N LEU A 26 1.64 -4.15 2.09
CA LEU A 26 0.52 -5.01 1.75
C LEU A 26 -0.37 -4.27 0.75
N ASP A 27 -0.57 -4.90 -0.42
CA ASP A 27 -1.53 -4.46 -1.44
C ASP A 27 -2.89 -5.15 -1.20
N ARG A 28 -3.91 -4.72 -1.93
CA ARG A 28 -5.27 -5.27 -1.92
C ARG A 28 -5.69 -5.67 -3.33
N SER A 29 -6.94 -6.09 -3.48
CA SER A 29 -7.59 -6.39 -4.75
C SER A 29 -8.98 -5.74 -4.81
N GLY A 30 -9.57 -5.69 -6.01
CA GLY A 30 -10.90 -5.13 -6.24
C GLY A 30 -10.97 -3.61 -6.09
N ASP A 31 -12.17 -3.09 -5.87
CA ASP A 31 -12.45 -1.65 -5.93
C ASP A 31 -11.63 -0.82 -4.95
N VAL A 32 -11.30 -1.36 -3.77
CA VAL A 32 -10.46 -0.66 -2.77
C VAL A 32 -9.07 -0.39 -3.33
N ARG A 33 -8.49 -1.33 -4.08
CA ARG A 33 -7.19 -1.17 -4.74
C ARG A 33 -7.27 -0.12 -5.85
N GLN A 34 -8.29 -0.22 -6.70
CA GLN A 34 -8.49 0.71 -7.80
C GLN A 34 -8.62 2.15 -7.28
N ARG A 35 -9.49 2.39 -6.30
CA ARG A 35 -9.69 3.71 -5.68
C ARG A 35 -8.41 4.21 -5.03
N PHE A 36 -7.74 3.36 -4.24
CA PHE A 36 -6.50 3.73 -3.56
C PHE A 36 -5.44 4.22 -4.54
N PHE A 37 -5.12 3.44 -5.58
CA PHE A 37 -4.07 3.84 -6.52
C PHE A 37 -4.47 5.02 -7.39
N LEU A 38 -5.73 5.10 -7.83
CA LEU A 38 -6.21 6.25 -8.57
C LEU A 38 -6.06 7.52 -7.73
N GLN A 39 -6.50 7.49 -6.48
CA GLN A 39 -6.37 8.62 -5.58
C GLN A 39 -4.88 8.91 -5.36
N VAL A 40 -4.09 8.00 -4.80
CA VAL A 40 -2.71 8.25 -4.36
C VAL A 40 -1.75 8.58 -5.49
N THR A 41 -1.91 7.97 -6.66
CA THR A 41 -0.91 8.03 -7.74
C THR A 41 -1.42 8.67 -9.03
N ASN A 42 -2.73 8.92 -9.14
CA ASN A 42 -3.39 9.30 -10.39
C ASN A 42 -3.18 8.27 -11.52
N MET A 43 -2.97 7.00 -11.16
CA MET A 43 -2.79 5.89 -12.11
C MET A 43 -3.94 4.91 -11.97
N GLN A 44 -4.45 4.45 -13.11
CA GLN A 44 -5.39 3.33 -13.17
C GLN A 44 -4.69 2.02 -12.81
N GLU A 45 -5.45 1.04 -12.35
CA GLU A 45 -4.92 -0.26 -11.92
C GLU A 45 -4.10 -0.97 -13.01
N SER A 46 -4.50 -0.83 -14.29
CA SER A 46 -3.75 -1.34 -15.44
C SER A 46 -2.35 -0.74 -15.55
N GLN A 47 -2.20 0.56 -15.25
CA GLN A 47 -0.92 1.26 -15.25
C GLN A 47 -0.05 0.81 -14.06
N ILE A 48 -0.65 0.56 -12.89
CA ILE A 48 0.04 0.00 -11.71
C ILE A 48 0.55 -1.41 -12.00
N ASN A 49 -0.28 -2.25 -12.63
CA ASN A 49 0.12 -3.59 -13.03
C ASN A 49 1.26 -3.58 -14.05
N ALA A 50 1.17 -2.71 -15.06
CA ALA A 50 2.25 -2.52 -16.03
C ALA A 50 3.55 -2.02 -15.39
N TYR A 51 3.45 -1.08 -14.44
CA TYR A 51 4.59 -0.57 -13.67
C TYR A 51 5.31 -1.69 -12.93
N TRP A 52 4.56 -2.50 -12.17
CA TRP A 52 5.14 -3.62 -11.42
C TRP A 52 5.65 -4.75 -12.30
N ALA A 53 4.99 -5.02 -13.43
CA ALA A 53 5.47 -5.98 -14.42
C ALA A 53 6.85 -5.55 -14.95
N LYS A 54 7.01 -4.27 -15.34
CA LYS A 54 8.30 -3.72 -15.79
C LYS A 54 9.39 -3.87 -14.73
N LEU A 55 9.10 -3.53 -13.47
CA LEU A 55 10.06 -3.68 -12.38
C LEU A 55 10.47 -5.15 -12.16
N LYS A 56 9.49 -6.06 -12.20
CA LYS A 56 9.73 -7.51 -12.06
C LYS A 56 10.63 -8.03 -13.19
N PHE A 57 10.34 -7.68 -14.44
CA PHE A 57 11.13 -8.14 -15.60
C PHE A 57 12.56 -7.58 -15.58
N SER A 58 12.75 -6.36 -15.09
CA SER A 58 14.10 -5.80 -14.91
C SER A 58 14.88 -6.37 -13.72
N GLY A 59 14.28 -7.29 -12.94
CA GLY A 59 14.90 -7.87 -11.75
C GLY A 59 15.02 -6.90 -10.56
N ARG A 60 14.45 -5.71 -10.64
CA ARG A 60 14.62 -4.65 -9.62
C ARG A 60 13.79 -4.93 -8.37
N LEU A 61 12.48 -5.08 -8.54
CA LEU A 61 11.52 -5.22 -7.45
C LEU A 61 10.31 -6.04 -7.91
N ARG A 62 9.58 -6.61 -6.95
CA ARG A 62 8.30 -7.27 -7.18
C ARG A 62 7.19 -6.46 -6.53
N ALA A 63 5.98 -6.61 -7.07
CA ALA A 63 4.78 -6.06 -6.46
C ALA A 63 4.64 -6.57 -5.01
N PRO A 64 4.04 -5.77 -4.12
CA PRO A 64 3.69 -6.22 -2.78
C PRO A 64 2.71 -7.40 -2.82
N GLU A 65 2.64 -8.14 -1.71
CA GLU A 65 1.64 -9.21 -1.52
C GLU A 65 0.23 -8.61 -1.52
N SER A 66 -0.69 -9.19 -2.26
CA SER A 66 -2.11 -8.81 -2.25
C SER A 66 -2.86 -9.58 -1.17
N VAL A 67 -3.49 -8.87 -0.24
CA VAL A 67 -4.28 -9.45 0.85
C VAL A 67 -5.79 -9.34 0.53
N PRO A 68 -6.55 -10.44 0.60
CA PRO A 68 -7.92 -10.48 0.08
C PRO A 68 -8.97 -9.81 0.98
N SER A 69 -8.72 -9.64 2.27
CA SER A 69 -9.73 -9.14 3.22
C SER A 69 -9.17 -8.16 4.23
N ASP A 70 -10.05 -7.33 4.82
CA ASP A 70 -9.67 -6.39 5.87
C ASP A 70 -9.26 -7.14 7.15
N GLN A 71 -9.91 -8.27 7.46
CA GLN A 71 -9.55 -9.10 8.61
C GLN A 71 -8.14 -9.68 8.50
N GLU A 72 -7.79 -10.27 7.35
CA GLU A 72 -6.45 -10.79 7.14
C GLU A 72 -5.40 -9.68 7.09
N LEU A 73 -5.76 -8.53 6.54
CA LEU A 73 -4.89 -7.36 6.56
C LEU A 73 -4.61 -6.93 8.01
N ALA A 74 -5.64 -6.80 8.85
CA ALA A 74 -5.49 -6.42 10.25
C ALA A 74 -4.56 -7.39 11.00
N ILE A 75 -4.78 -8.71 10.85
CA ILE A 75 -3.92 -9.75 11.46
C ILE A 75 -2.45 -9.56 11.06
N LYS A 76 -2.17 -9.34 9.76
CA LYS A 76 -0.79 -9.12 9.28
C LYS A 76 -0.19 -7.81 9.83
N LEU A 77 -0.99 -6.75 9.92
CA LEU A 77 -0.55 -5.45 10.45
C LEU A 77 -0.23 -5.50 11.94
N GLU A 78 -1.06 -6.16 12.74
CA GLU A 78 -0.83 -6.36 14.17
C GLU A 78 0.39 -7.26 14.44
N ALA A 79 0.60 -8.28 13.60
CA ALA A 79 1.75 -9.17 13.71
C ALA A 79 3.09 -8.49 13.37
N ASN A 80 3.08 -7.38 12.63
CA ASN A 80 4.30 -6.68 12.22
C ASN A 80 4.14 -5.16 12.31
N PRO A 81 4.71 -4.49 13.34
CA PRO A 81 4.61 -3.04 13.50
C PRO A 81 5.38 -2.24 12.43
N PHE A 82 6.20 -2.90 11.61
CA PHE A 82 6.91 -2.30 10.47
C PHE A 82 6.24 -2.59 9.13
N SER A 83 4.96 -2.93 9.16
CA SER A 83 4.13 -3.15 7.97
C SER A 83 3.19 -1.97 7.69
N ILE A 84 2.71 -1.88 6.46
CA ILE A 84 1.69 -0.91 6.06
C ILE A 84 0.68 -1.54 5.09
N GLY A 85 -0.56 -1.09 5.18
CA GLY A 85 -1.68 -1.50 4.35
C GLY A 85 -2.69 -0.37 4.21
N TYR A 86 -3.75 -0.63 3.45
CA TYR A 86 -4.87 0.31 3.29
C TYR A 86 -6.20 -0.45 3.30
N MET A 87 -7.24 0.25 3.75
CA MET A 87 -8.61 -0.22 3.93
C MET A 87 -9.58 0.85 3.43
N ALA A 88 -10.79 0.45 3.06
CA ALA A 88 -11.85 1.39 2.72
C ALA A 88 -12.47 2.03 3.97
N GLU A 89 -12.60 1.23 5.03
CA GLU A 89 -13.17 1.66 6.31
C GLU A 89 -12.07 1.86 7.36
N PRO A 90 -12.28 2.73 8.35
CA PRO A 90 -11.35 2.89 9.47
C PRO A 90 -11.13 1.56 10.21
N PRO A 91 -9.88 1.24 10.59
CA PRO A 91 -9.60 0.05 11.39
C PRO A 91 -10.07 0.22 12.83
N ASP A 92 -9.98 -0.86 13.60
CA ASP A 92 -10.15 -0.80 15.04
C ASP A 92 -9.03 0.00 15.74
N LYS A 93 -9.17 0.20 17.06
CA LYS A 93 -8.23 1.03 17.84
C LYS A 93 -6.82 0.44 17.97
N ALA A 94 -6.61 -0.82 17.57
CA ALA A 94 -5.30 -1.47 17.66
C ALA A 94 -4.32 -0.98 16.59
N LEU A 95 -4.84 -0.46 15.47
CA LEU A 95 -4.04 0.00 14.35
C LEU A 95 -3.90 1.52 14.32
N LYS A 96 -2.71 1.98 13.91
CA LYS A 96 -2.43 3.41 13.74
C LYS A 96 -2.79 3.85 12.32
N VAL A 97 -3.71 4.81 12.20
CA VAL A 97 -4.02 5.46 10.93
C VAL A 97 -2.97 6.53 10.61
N LEU A 98 -2.29 6.40 9.46
CA LEU A 98 -1.25 7.34 9.03
C LEU A 98 -1.77 8.45 8.11
N LEU A 99 -2.80 8.16 7.32
CA LEU A 99 -3.45 9.09 6.40
C LEU A 99 -4.88 8.61 6.13
N VAL A 100 -5.82 9.55 6.04
CA VAL A 100 -7.16 9.34 5.50
C VAL A 100 -7.23 10.03 4.15
N ILE A 101 -7.71 9.33 3.13
CA ILE A 101 -7.86 9.87 1.77
C ILE A 101 -9.36 10.07 1.54
N TYR A 102 -9.73 11.31 1.29
CA TYR A 102 -11.09 11.66 0.88
C TYR A 102 -11.20 11.59 -0.64
N ASP A 103 -12.40 11.29 -1.13
CA ASP A 103 -12.72 11.30 -2.56
C ASP A 103 -12.68 12.71 -3.17
#